data_AF-A0A4D9DCC7-F1
#
_entry.id   AF-A0A4D9DCC7-F1
#
_cell.length_a   1.000
_cell.length_b   1.000
_cell.length_c   1.000
_cell.angle_alpha   90.00
_cell.angle_beta   90.00
_cell.angle_gamma   90.00
#
_symmetry.space_group_name_H-M   'P 1'
#
loop_
_entity.id
_entity.type
_entity.pdbx_description
1 polymer ?
#
loop_
_entity_poly.entity_id
_entity_poly.type
_entity_poly.pdbx_seq_one_letter_code
_entity_poly.pdbx_strand_id
1 'polypeptide(L)'
;MANRTVKDAHSIHGTNPQYLVEKIIRTRIYESKYWKEECFGLTAELVVDKAMELRYVGGVYGGNIKPTPFLCLTLKMLQIQPEKDIIVEFIKNEDFK
;
A
#
# COMPACT_ATOMS: atom_id res chain seq x y z
N MET A 1 6.93 16.43 -2.56
CA MET A 1 6.02 15.55 -3.33
C MET A 1 5.44 14.53 -2.37
N ALA A 2 4.11 14.46 -2.27
CA ALA A 2 3.41 13.72 -1.21
C ALA A 2 3.59 12.19 -1.27
N ASN A 3 3.94 11.64 -2.44
CA ASN A 3 4.08 10.19 -2.66
C ASN A 3 5.52 9.66 -2.52
N ARG A 4 6.42 10.43 -1.90
CA ARG A 4 7.77 9.95 -1.59
C ARG A 4 7.70 8.98 -0.41
N THR A 5 8.58 7.98 -0.41
CA THR A 5 8.79 7.11 0.76
C THR A 5 9.19 7.97 1.95
N VAL A 6 8.73 7.63 3.15
CA VAL A 6 9.08 8.33 4.38
C VAL A 6 10.60 8.34 4.58
N LYS A 7 11.13 9.36 5.26
CA LYS A 7 12.58 9.64 5.28
C LYS A 7 13.38 8.63 6.09
N ASP A 8 12.73 8.07 7.09
CA ASP A 8 13.17 7.07 8.03
C ASP A 8 13.08 5.64 7.48
N ALA A 9 12.42 5.45 6.33
CA ALA A 9 12.38 4.14 5.69
C ALA A 9 13.76 3.72 5.21
N HIS A 10 14.17 2.51 5.60
CA HIS A 10 15.37 1.88 5.10
C HIS A 10 15.12 1.19 3.74
N SER A 11 16.18 0.95 2.99
CA SER A 11 16.10 0.21 1.73
C SER A 11 15.61 -1.22 1.97
N ILE A 12 14.85 -1.76 1.02
CA ILE A 12 14.40 -3.16 0.99
C ILE A 12 14.90 -3.75 -0.32
N HIS A 13 15.52 -4.93 -0.24
CA HIS A 13 16.15 -5.60 -1.39
C HIS A 13 17.12 -4.68 -2.18
N GLY A 14 17.86 -3.81 -1.47
CA GLY A 14 18.84 -2.91 -2.08
C GLY A 14 18.25 -1.73 -2.87
N THR A 15 16.95 -1.48 -2.76
CA THR A 15 16.27 -0.38 -3.48
C THR A 15 15.28 0.36 -2.58
N ASN A 16 14.69 1.43 -3.11
CA ASN A 16 13.57 2.09 -2.46
C ASN A 16 12.39 1.08 -2.35
N PRO A 17 11.76 0.88 -1.19
CA PRO A 17 10.70 -0.12 -1.02
C PRO A 17 9.54 0.03 -2.01
N GLN A 18 9.18 1.27 -2.40
CA GLN A 18 8.14 1.48 -3.40
C GLN A 18 8.54 0.94 -4.79
N TYR A 19 9.84 0.82 -5.10
CA TYR A 19 10.32 0.37 -6.40
C TYR A 19 10.17 -1.14 -6.63
N LEU A 20 9.71 -1.89 -5.62
CA LEU A 20 9.24 -3.27 -5.80
C LEU A 20 7.98 -3.35 -6.67
N VAL A 21 7.25 -2.24 -6.82
CA VAL A 21 6.11 -2.11 -7.73
C VAL A 21 6.54 -1.37 -8.99
N GLU A 22 6.22 -1.88 -10.17
CA GLU A 22 6.58 -1.28 -11.46
C GLU A 22 6.20 0.19 -11.60
N LYS A 23 7.06 1.00 -12.26
CA LYS A 23 6.87 2.45 -12.37
C LYS A 23 5.49 2.82 -12.93
N ILE A 24 5.05 2.12 -13.96
CA ILE A 24 3.76 2.37 -14.64
C ILE A 24 2.60 2.11 -13.68
N ILE A 25 2.69 1.04 -12.87
CA ILE A 25 1.68 0.68 -11.87
C ILE A 25 1.65 1.72 -10.75
N ARG A 26 2.80 2.18 -10.24
CA ARG A 26 2.84 3.23 -9.21
C ARG A 26 2.17 4.51 -9.66
N THR A 27 2.42 4.95 -10.90
CA THR A 27 1.75 6.12 -11.47
C THR A 27 0.23 5.93 -11.48
N ARG A 28 -0.26 4.75 -11.90
CA ARG A 28 -1.71 4.43 -11.87
C ARG A 28 -2.29 4.40 -10.46
N ILE A 29 -1.54 3.89 -9.48
CA ILE A 29 -1.92 3.92 -8.07
C ILE A 29 -2.08 5.36 -7.59
N TYR A 30 -1.07 6.22 -7.79
CA TYR A 30 -1.11 7.62 -7.35
C TYR A 30 -2.23 8.43 -7.99
N GLU A 31 -2.60 8.10 -9.23
CA GLU A 31 -3.69 8.76 -9.96
C GLU A 31 -5.09 8.27 -9.55
N SER A 32 -5.19 7.08 -8.94
CA SER A 32 -6.46 6.44 -8.60
C SER A 32 -7.26 7.21 -7.55
N LYS A 33 -8.59 7.09 -7.62
CA LYS A 33 -9.51 7.68 -6.64
C LYS A 33 -9.20 7.18 -5.23
N TYR A 34 -9.09 5.85 -5.08
CA TYR A 34 -8.81 5.22 -3.79
C TYR A 34 -7.53 5.75 -3.14
N TRP A 35 -6.44 5.92 -3.90
CA TRP A 35 -5.21 6.48 -3.32
C TRP A 35 -5.37 7.92 -2.81
N LYS A 36 -6.09 8.75 -3.57
CA LYS A 36 -6.26 10.17 -3.24
C LYS A 36 -7.22 10.41 -2.08
N GLU A 37 -8.22 9.54 -1.92
CA GLU A 37 -9.27 9.68 -0.90
C GLU A 37 -8.94 8.85 0.35
N GLU A 38 -8.53 7.59 0.18
CA GLU A 38 -8.38 6.64 1.29
C GLU A 38 -6.92 6.47 1.76
N CYS A 39 -5.94 6.68 0.87
CA CYS A 39 -4.52 6.55 1.22
C CYS A 39 -3.84 7.91 1.55
N PHE A 40 -4.58 9.02 1.53
CA PHE A 40 -4.01 10.34 1.86
C PHE A 40 -3.79 10.47 3.36
N GLY A 41 -2.57 10.80 3.79
CA GLY A 41 -2.23 10.96 5.21
C GLY A 41 -2.29 9.66 6.04
N LEU A 42 -2.49 8.50 5.41
CA LEU A 42 -2.62 7.23 6.12
C LEU A 42 -1.30 6.85 6.83
N THR A 43 -1.38 6.63 8.15
CA THR A 43 -0.30 6.20 9.03
C THR A 43 -0.32 4.67 9.19
N ALA A 44 0.74 4.09 9.77
CA ALA A 44 0.85 2.65 9.99
C ALA A 44 -0.33 2.09 10.82
N GLU A 45 -0.70 2.79 11.89
CA GLU A 45 -1.81 2.43 12.77
C GLU A 45 -3.16 2.42 12.05
N LEU A 46 -3.40 3.39 11.15
CA LEU A 46 -4.67 3.55 10.44
C LEU A 46 -4.80 2.62 9.21
N VAL A 47 -3.74 1.92 8.81
CA VAL A 47 -3.83 0.98 7.68
C VAL A 47 -4.82 -0.15 7.98
N VAL A 48 -4.90 -0.59 9.23
CA VAL A 48 -5.78 -1.71 9.64
C VAL A 48 -7.24 -1.43 9.31
N ASP A 49 -7.72 -0.20 9.57
CA ASP A 49 -9.10 0.21 9.31
C ASP A 49 -9.46 0.04 7.84
N LYS A 50 -8.56 0.45 6.94
CA LYS A 50 -8.75 0.31 5.50
C LYS A 50 -8.53 -1.12 5.00
N ALA A 51 -7.66 -1.87 5.64
CA ALA A 51 -7.43 -3.27 5.32
C ALA A 51 -8.66 -4.14 5.63
N MET A 52 -9.34 -3.89 6.75
CA MET A 52 -10.58 -4.60 7.13
C MET A 52 -11.74 -4.39 6.15
N GLU A 53 -11.76 -3.26 5.43
CA GLU A 53 -12.76 -2.97 4.40
C GLU A 53 -12.50 -3.71 3.08
N LEU A 54 -11.34 -4.34 2.91
CA LEU A 54 -10.99 -5.08 1.69
C LEU A 54 -11.87 -6.32 1.54
N ARG A 55 -12.35 -6.54 0.32
CA ARG A 55 -13.25 -7.67 -0.01
C ARG A 55 -12.64 -8.66 -0.99
N TYR A 56 -11.45 -8.36 -1.51
CA TYR A 56 -10.78 -9.16 -2.51
C TYR A 56 -9.29 -8.81 -2.56
N VAL A 57 -8.50 -9.81 -2.92
CA VAL A 57 -7.07 -9.67 -3.22
C VAL A 57 -6.91 -9.51 -4.73
N GLY A 58 -6.03 -8.61 -5.16
CA GLY A 58 -5.76 -8.42 -6.59
C GLY A 58 -4.64 -7.43 -6.87
N GLY A 59 -4.20 -7.41 -8.13
CA GLY A 59 -3.22 -6.45 -8.63
C GLY A 59 -3.89 -5.30 -9.37
N VAL A 60 -3.76 -5.34 -10.70
CA VAL A 60 -4.36 -4.40 -11.65
C VAL A 60 -5.35 -5.14 -12.55
N TYR A 61 -6.36 -4.44 -13.08
CA TYR A 61 -7.35 -5.03 -13.97
C TYR A 61 -7.76 -4.08 -15.12
N GLY A 62 -8.29 -4.68 -16.19
CA GLY A 62 -8.75 -3.99 -17.39
C GLY A 62 -7.62 -3.39 -18.23
N GLY A 63 -7.94 -2.99 -19.48
CA GLY A 63 -6.95 -2.44 -20.42
C GLY A 63 -6.27 -1.14 -19.97
N ASN A 64 -6.89 -0.39 -19.05
CA ASN A 64 -6.34 0.85 -18.51
C ASN A 64 -5.47 0.65 -17.25
N ILE A 65 -5.17 -0.59 -16.85
CA ILE A 65 -4.31 -0.91 -15.69
C ILE A 65 -4.88 -0.23 -14.42
N LYS A 66 -6.16 -0.47 -14.13
CA LYS A 66 -6.80 0.09 -12.93
C LYS A 66 -6.31 -0.68 -11.71
N PRO A 67 -5.71 -0.02 -10.69
CA PRO A 67 -5.25 -0.70 -9.49
C PRO A 67 -6.44 -1.06 -8.60
N THR A 68 -6.33 -2.19 -7.91
CA THR A 68 -7.27 -2.57 -6.86
C THR A 68 -6.96 -1.84 -5.54
N PRO A 69 -7.93 -1.69 -4.63
CA PRO A 69 -7.70 -1.19 -3.28
C PRO A 69 -6.61 -1.97 -2.52
N PHE A 70 -6.59 -3.30 -2.65
CA PHE A 70 -5.56 -4.17 -2.07
C PHE A 70 -4.15 -3.74 -2.51
N LEU A 71 -3.95 -3.55 -3.81
CA LEU A 71 -2.65 -3.11 -4.35
C LEU A 71 -2.31 -1.68 -3.92
N CYS A 72 -3.30 -0.79 -3.83
CA CYS A 72 -3.10 0.57 -3.33
C CYS A 72 -2.61 0.58 -1.87
N LEU A 73 -3.24 -0.20 -0.98
CA LEU A 73 -2.79 -0.32 0.41
C LEU A 73 -1.42 -1.01 0.51
N THR A 74 -1.15 -1.99 -0.35
CA THR A 74 0.17 -2.63 -0.43
C THR A 74 1.27 -1.61 -0.75
N LEU A 75 1.07 -0.75 -1.76
CA LEU A 75 2.03 0.31 -2.06
C LEU A 75 2.12 1.34 -0.93
N LYS A 76 1.00 1.64 -0.24
CA LYS A 76 1.01 2.52 0.92
C LYS A 76 1.88 1.96 2.05
N MET A 77 1.76 0.67 2.38
CA MET A 77 2.61 0.01 3.38
C MET A 77 4.09 0.06 2.97
N LEU A 78 4.42 -0.14 1.69
CA LEU A 78 5.79 0.05 1.19
C LEU A 78 6.27 1.51 1.31
N GLN A 79 5.38 2.48 1.17
CA GLN A 79 5.72 3.90 1.30
C GLN A 79 6.04 4.30 2.75
N ILE A 80 5.29 3.79 3.73
CA ILE A 80 5.39 4.17 5.14
C ILE A 80 6.22 3.20 5.99
N GLN A 81 6.54 2.01 5.46
CA GLN A 81 7.34 0.97 6.10
C GLN A 81 6.97 0.75 7.58
N PRO A 82 5.76 0.23 7.87
CA PRO A 82 5.31 0.01 9.24
C PRO A 82 6.25 -0.94 9.99
N GLU A 83 6.22 -0.86 11.31
CA GLU A 83 7.00 -1.74 12.17
C GLU A 83 6.60 -3.21 12.00
N LYS A 84 7.55 -4.10 12.29
CA LYS A 84 7.41 -5.53 12.00
C LYS A 84 6.31 -6.19 12.84
N ASP A 85 6.10 -5.71 14.05
CA ASP A 85 5.02 -6.14 14.95
C ASP A 85 3.64 -5.90 14.33
N ILE A 86 3.39 -4.73 13.75
CA ILE A 86 2.14 -4.39 13.04
C ILE A 86 1.89 -5.41 11.91
N ILE A 87 2.92 -5.72 11.12
CA ILE A 87 2.80 -6.72 10.04
C ILE A 87 2.51 -8.12 10.59
N VAL A 88 3.16 -8.50 11.69
CA VAL A 88 2.92 -9.79 12.35
C VAL A 88 1.51 -9.87 12.91
N GLU A 89 0.98 -8.77 13.46
CA GLU A 89 -0.42 -8.68 13.92
C GLU A 89 -1.40 -8.85 12.76
N PHE A 90 -1.14 -8.22 11.61
CA PHE A 90 -1.99 -8.40 10.41
C PHE A 90 -1.99 -9.86 9.94
N ILE A 91 -0.84 -10.55 9.99
CA ILE A 91 -0.73 -11.96 9.59
C ILE A 91 -1.42 -12.90 10.59
N LYS A 92 -1.36 -12.58 11.88
CA LYS A 92 -1.97 -13.39 12.94
C LYS A 92 -3.46 -13.13 13.12
N ASN A 93 -4.02 -12.12 12.46
CA ASN A 93 -5.43 -11.81 12.55
C ASN A 93 -6.26 -12.94 11.90
N GLU A 94 -7.10 -13.60 12.70
CA GLU A 94 -7.95 -14.71 12.24
C GLU A 94 -9.37 -14.24 11.86
N ASP A 95 -9.74 -13.01 12.23
CA ASP A 95 -11.07 -12.42 12.00
C ASP A 95 -11.21 -11.87 10.58
N PHE A 96 -10.11 -11.36 10.00
CA PHE A 96 -10.08 -10.75 8.68
C PHE A 96 -9.11 -11.51 7.76
N LYS A 97 -9.64 -12.01 6.63
CA LYS A 97 -8.90 -12.77 5.62
C LYS A 97 -8.10 -11.89 4.67
#